data_AF-A0A2E9NH90-F1
#
_entry.id   AF-A0A2E9NH90-F1
#
_cell.length_a   1.000
_cell.length_b   1.000
_cell.length_c   1.000
_cell.angle_alpha   90.00
_cell.angle_beta   90.00
_cell.angle_gamma   90.00
#
_symmetry.space_group_name_H-M   'P 1'
#
loop_
_entity.id
_entity.type
_entity.pdbx_description
1 polymer ?
#
loop_
_entity_poly.entity_id
_entity_poly.type
_entity_poly.pdbx_seq_one_letter_code
_entity_poly.pdbx_strand_id
1 'polypeptide(L)' 'MKVSLSLSTDDLAFLDDQTRTGVYSSRSAAVQDAVRVLREERLADAYADAFAEPADDAWDAASGDGLTRQ' A
#
# COMPACT_ATOMS: atom_id res chain seq x y z
N MET A 1 -17.30 -10.29 0.08
CA MET A 1 -17.54 -10.92 -1.25
C MET A 1 -16.70 -12.19 -1.36
N LYS A 2 -17.20 -13.25 -1.97
CA LYS A 2 -16.43 -14.48 -2.24
C LYS A 2 -16.08 -14.53 -3.73
N VAL A 3 -14.88 -15.00 -4.04
CA VAL A 3 -14.37 -15.15 -5.41
C VAL A 3 -13.73 -16.54 -5.54
N SER A 4 -13.80 -17.12 -6.74
CA SER A 4 -13.05 -18.32 -7.09
C SER A 4 -11.78 -17.90 -7.82
N LEU A 5 -10.63 -18.45 -7.44
CA LEU A 5 -9.32 -18.08 -7.96
C LEU A 5 -8.56 -19.35 -8.32
N SER A 6 -7.84 -19.32 -9.43
CA SER A 6 -6.85 -20.34 -9.78
C SER A 6 -5.49 -19.86 -9.29
N LEU A 7 -4.83 -20.67 -8.47
CA LEU A 7 -3.50 -20.41 -7.91
C LEU A 7 -2.60 -21.62 -8.18
N SER A 8 -1.30 -21.38 -8.25
CA SER A 8 -0.33 -22.49 -8.31
C SER A 8 -0.37 -23.27 -6.99
N THR A 9 0.10 -24.53 -7.02
CA THR A 9 0.22 -25.34 -5.80
C THR A 9 1.17 -24.69 -4.80
N ASP A 10 2.22 -24.03 -5.27
CA ASP A 10 3.23 -23.39 -4.43
C ASP A 10 2.65 -22.16 -3.73
N ASP A 11 1.85 -21.33 -4.44
CA ASP A 11 1.16 -20.19 -3.83
C ASP A 11 0.16 -20.63 -2.76
N LEU A 12 -0.56 -21.73 -3.01
CA LEU A 12 -1.46 -22.31 -2.01
C LEU A 12 -0.70 -22.81 -0.79
N ALA A 13 0.42 -23.49 -0.98
CA ALA A 13 1.27 -23.99 0.12
C ALA A 13 1.84 -22.84 0.95
N PHE A 14 2.20 -21.72 0.30
CA PHE A 14 2.62 -20.51 0.99
C PHE A 14 1.51 -19.94 1.87
N LEU A 15 0.29 -19.74 1.32
CA LEU A 15 -0.85 -19.22 2.09
C LEU A 15 -1.24 -20.14 3.26
N ASP A 16 -1.04 -21.45 3.10
CA ASP A 16 -1.25 -22.44 4.16
C ASP A 16 -0.27 -22.28 5.30
N ASP A 17 1.01 -22.11 4.98
CA ASP A 17 2.04 -21.88 5.98
C ASP A 17 1.77 -20.59 6.76
N GLN A 18 1.38 -19.51 6.09
CA GLN A 18 1.05 -18.24 6.77
C GLN A 18 -0.16 -18.37 7.71
N THR A 19 -1.13 -19.21 7.36
CA THR A 19 -2.28 -19.48 8.24
C THR A 19 -1.87 -20.40 9.40
N ARG A 20 -1.06 -21.44 9.13
CA ARG A 20 -0.59 -22.42 10.13
C ARG A 20 0.31 -21.80 11.18
N THR A 21 1.19 -20.88 10.77
CA THR A 21 2.09 -20.14 11.66
C THR A 21 1.37 -19.05 12.46
N GLY A 22 0.10 -18.79 12.17
CA GLY A 22 -0.73 -17.81 12.87
C GLY A 22 -0.50 -16.37 12.44
N VAL A 23 0.28 -16.13 11.37
CA VAL A 23 0.46 -14.79 10.78
C VAL A 23 -0.88 -14.24 10.31
N TYR A 24 -1.70 -15.09 9.68
CA TYR A 24 -3.06 -14.74 9.27
C TYR A 24 -4.09 -15.72 9.83
N SER A 25 -5.28 -15.21 10.12
CA SER A 25 -6.41 -16.01 10.59
C SER A 25 -7.02 -16.92 9.52
N SER A 26 -6.75 -16.63 8.23
CA SER A 26 -7.19 -17.45 7.10
C SER A 26 -6.43 -17.08 5.83
N ARG A 27 -6.46 -17.98 4.83
CA ARG A 27 -5.99 -17.69 3.46
C ARG A 27 -6.61 -16.41 2.88
N SER A 28 -7.91 -16.17 3.14
CA SER A 28 -8.58 -14.96 2.63
C SER A 28 -8.06 -13.68 3.28
N ALA A 29 -7.65 -13.72 4.55
CA ALA A 29 -7.03 -12.58 5.22
C ALA A 29 -5.65 -12.27 4.60
N ALA A 30 -4.84 -13.30 4.36
CA ALA A 30 -3.55 -13.16 3.67
C ALA A 30 -3.71 -12.58 2.25
N VAL A 31 -4.68 -13.08 1.47
CA VAL A 31 -4.96 -12.57 0.11
C VAL A 31 -5.46 -11.13 0.14
N GLN A 32 -6.30 -10.75 1.11
CA GLN A 32 -6.72 -9.36 1.27
C GLN A 32 -5.55 -8.43 1.60
N ASP A 33 -4.61 -8.88 2.43
CA ASP A 33 -3.42 -8.12 2.74
C ASP A 33 -2.51 -7.94 1.52
N ALA A 34 -2.28 -9.00 0.75
CA ALA A 34 -1.55 -8.91 -0.52
C ALA A 34 -2.19 -7.90 -1.49
N VAL A 35 -3.52 -7.87 -1.59
CA VAL A 35 -4.24 -6.86 -2.40
C VAL A 35 -4.03 -5.45 -1.88
N ARG A 36 -3.94 -5.25 -0.55
CA ARG A 36 -3.63 -3.96 0.06
C ARG A 36 -2.21 -3.50 -0.29
N VAL A 37 -1.23 -4.39 -0.14
CA VAL A 37 0.18 -4.11 -0.50
C VAL A 37 0.30 -3.71 -1.97
N LEU A 38 -0.34 -4.45 -2.90
CA LEU A 38 -0.34 -4.10 -4.32
C LEU A 38 -0.97 -2.74 -4.63
N ARG A 39 -1.90 -2.25 -3.80
CA ARG A 39 -2.45 -0.89 -3.93
C ARG A 39 -1.48 0.17 -3.41
N GLU A 40 -0.78 -0.13 -2.32
CA GLU A 40 0.22 0.75 -1.72
C GLU A 40 1.46 0.91 -2.61
N GLU A 41 1.91 -0.15 -3.29
CA GLU A 41 2.99 -0.06 -4.28
C GLU A 41 2.66 0.93 -5.40
N ARG A 42 1.43 0.88 -5.93
CA ARG A 42 0.97 1.86 -6.93
C ARG A 42 0.86 3.28 -6.41
N LEU A 43 0.73 3.46 -5.08
CA LEU A 43 0.68 4.78 -4.48
C LEU A 43 2.06 5.44 -4.50
N ALA A 44 3.13 4.67 -4.28
CA ALA A 44 4.50 5.18 -4.35
C ALA A 44 4.82 5.71 -5.76
N ASP A 45 4.48 4.94 -6.80
CA ASP A 45 4.64 5.36 -8.19
C ASP A 45 3.83 6.63 -8.49
N ALA A 46 2.56 6.68 -8.04
CA ALA A 46 1.72 7.86 -8.24
C ALA A 46 2.26 9.13 -7.55
N TYR A 47 2.88 8.99 -6.37
CA TYR A 47 3.56 10.11 -5.72
C TYR A 47 4.82 10.52 -6.48
N ALA A 48 5.63 9.55 -6.92
CA ALA A 48 6.82 9.84 -7.71
C ALA A 48 6.47 10.60 -8.99
N ASP A 49 5.44 10.16 -9.71
CA ASP A 49 4.92 10.83 -10.90
C ASP A 49 4.41 12.24 -10.56
N ALA A 50 3.65 12.41 -9.47
CA ALA A 50 3.13 13.72 -9.07
C ALA A 50 4.23 14.73 -8.69
N PHE A 51 5.32 14.26 -8.08
CA PHE A 51 6.47 15.10 -7.71
C PHE A 51 7.51 15.25 -8.84
N ALA A 52 7.37 14.51 -9.95
CA ALA A 52 8.24 14.67 -11.12
C ALA A 52 7.91 15.93 -11.92
N GLU A 53 6.68 16.42 -11.83
CA GLU A 53 6.28 17.70 -12.41
C GLU A 53 6.91 18.86 -11.63
N PRO A 54 7.42 19.91 -12.32
CA PRO A 54 7.93 21.10 -11.64
C PRO A 54 6.89 21.66 -10.68
N ALA A 55 7.23 21.71 -9.39
CA ALA A 55 6.37 22.30 -8.38
C ALA A 55 6.26 23.81 -8.59
N ASP A 56 5.07 24.38 -8.34
CA ASP A 56 4.88 25.83 -8.29
C ASP A 56 5.39 26.36 -6.95
N ASP A 57 6.38 27.25 -7.01
CA ASP A 57 6.99 27.91 -5.84
C ASP A 57 6.00 28.81 -5.08
N ALA A 58 4.79 29.03 -5.60
CA ALA A 58 3.74 29.83 -4.95
C ALA A 58 3.44 29.39 -3.50
N TRP A 59 3.66 28.11 -3.17
CA TRP A 59 3.42 27.58 -1.83
C TRP A 59 4.60 27.75 -0.86
N ASP A 60 5.80 28.07 -1.33
CA ASP A 60 6.99 28.22 -0.48
C ASP A 60 6.84 29.36 0.53
N ALA A 61 6.15 30.43 0.15
CA ALA A 61 5.91 31.59 1.01
C ALA A 61 5.07 31.25 2.26
N ALA A 62 4.19 30.25 2.17
CA ALA A 62 3.33 29.83 3.28
C ALA A 62 4.05 28.96 4.32
N SER A 63 5.29 28.51 4.04
CA SER A 63 6.06 27.62 4.93
C SER A 63 6.39 28.24 6.30
N GLY A 64 6.38 29.58 6.39
CA GLY A 64 6.66 30.34 7.62
C GLY A 64 5.43 30.76 8.41
N ASP A 65 4.22 30.51 7.91
CA ASP A 65 3.00 31.05 8.51
C ASP A 65 2.75 30.49 9.91
N GLY A 66 2.50 31.38 10.88
CA GLY A 66 2.22 31.00 12.28
C GLY A 66 3.45 30.61 13.11
N LEU A 67 4.67 30.62 12.55
CA LEU A 67 5.90 30.29 13.28
C LEU A 67 6.46 31.46 14.10
N THR A 68 6.11 32.70 13.77
CA THR A 68 6.44 33.88 14.57
C THR A 68 5.39 34.07 15.67
N ARG A 69 5.80 33.84 16.92
CA ARG A 69 4.99 34.14 18.11
C ARG A 69 4.88 35.67 18.22
N GLN A 70 3.64 36.20 18.15
CA GLN A 70 3.36 37.62 18.42
C GLN A 70 3.76 38.01 19.85
#